data_AF-A0A1T5F8P5-F1
#
_entry.id   AF-A0A1T5F8P5-F1
#
_cell.length_a   1.000
_cell.length_b   1.000
_cell.length_c   1.000
_cell.angle_alpha   90.00
_cell.angle_beta   90.00
_cell.angle_gamma   90.00
#
_symmetry.space_group_name_H-M   'P 1'
#
loop_
_entity.id
_entity.type
_entity.pdbx_description
1 polymer ?
#
loop_
_entity_poly.entity_id
_entity_poly.type
_entity_poly.pdbx_seq_one_letter_code
_entity_poly.pdbx_strand_id
1 'polypeptide(L)'
;MIKFIRNIKILHKGYTRFNLFLIIVLFTTYAFSNPPVTTKNQENLELEVEFYAIPSPDEILEYIHRNEIEYTPSLMADLAKRDQYVTYKERLVMYGVYMANMAYAASFDQTNTALSYFNVIEETGRNMNIFPPEIEQLGERLMQNINNMDSVNYIYDELYLLTISNLHETDRFGEYALITAGGFIESIYLALNSRGSKIKENEFMMRVWDQKMILNQLNQMFERYLSPSVKNQITLEFVELNEAYNQFAGADNPATSEREENGRIVIGTSNADRTISNPIDRIHKEVNKLRLKWVQ
;
A
#
# COMPACT_ATOMS: atom_id res chain seq x y z
N MET A 1 11.78 -6.76 22.77
CA MET A 1 10.46 -6.72 22.09
C MET A 1 9.32 -6.28 23.01
N ILE A 2 8.95 -7.01 24.09
CA ILE A 2 7.82 -6.65 24.99
C ILE A 2 8.01 -5.30 25.73
N LYS A 3 9.24 -4.90 26.08
CA LYS A 3 9.53 -3.60 26.71
C LYS A 3 9.36 -2.38 25.78
N PHE A 4 9.46 -2.58 24.47
CA PHE A 4 9.36 -1.49 23.49
C PHE A 4 7.89 -1.05 23.32
N ILE A 5 6.97 -2.02 23.24
CA ILE A 5 5.52 -1.80 23.17
C ILE A 5 5.00 -1.13 24.46
N ARG A 6 5.57 -1.47 25.63
CA ARG A 6 5.15 -0.87 26.91
C ARG A 6 5.50 0.61 27.06
N ASN A 7 6.55 1.09 26.38
CA ASN A 7 6.94 2.50 26.43
C ASN A 7 6.11 3.40 25.48
N ILE A 8 5.51 2.84 24.43
CA ILE A 8 4.64 3.58 23.51
C ILE A 8 3.31 3.98 24.20
N LYS A 9 2.80 3.12 25.09
CA LYS A 9 1.57 3.40 25.87
C LYS A 9 1.66 4.61 26.81
N ILE A 10 2.86 5.06 27.19
CA ILE A 10 3.03 6.15 28.18
C ILE A 10 3.10 7.53 27.49
N LEU A 11 3.43 7.60 26.20
CA LEU A 11 3.69 8.86 25.48
C LEU A 11 2.48 9.44 24.71
N HIS A 12 1.34 8.75 24.65
CA HIS A 12 0.23 9.16 23.79
C HIS A 12 -0.90 9.95 24.48
N LYS A 13 -0.70 10.40 25.73
CA LYS A 13 -1.60 11.42 26.32
C LYS A 13 -1.16 12.82 25.89
N GLY A 14 -1.46 13.13 24.63
CA GLY A 14 -1.63 14.50 24.16
C GLY A 14 -0.43 15.11 23.43
N TYR A 15 -0.12 14.67 22.22
CA TYR A 15 0.58 15.51 21.22
C TYR A 15 0.19 15.09 19.80
N THR A 16 -0.61 15.91 19.14
CA THR A 16 -1.03 15.77 17.75
C THR A 16 0.08 16.21 16.78
N ARG A 17 0.36 15.35 15.79
CA ARG A 17 0.88 15.67 14.44
C ARG A 17 2.32 16.17 14.22
N PHE A 18 3.27 16.09 15.17
CA PHE A 18 4.66 16.56 14.93
C PHE A 18 5.78 15.50 14.93
N ASN A 19 5.46 14.20 15.08
CA ASN A 19 6.48 13.21 15.45
C ASN A 19 7.14 12.39 14.33
N LEU A 20 6.69 12.45 13.07
CA LEU A 20 7.35 11.66 12.02
C LEU A 20 8.73 12.23 11.65
N PHE A 21 8.90 13.56 11.70
CA PHE A 21 10.18 14.23 11.41
C PHE A 21 11.22 14.04 12.52
N LEU A 22 10.79 13.88 13.78
CA LEU A 22 11.71 13.76 14.93
C LEU A 22 12.40 12.39 14.98
N ILE A 23 11.72 11.34 14.52
CA ILE A 23 12.25 9.97 14.45
C ILE A 23 13.37 9.88 13.40
N ILE A 24 13.22 10.57 12.27
CA ILE A 24 14.22 10.62 11.18
C ILE A 24 15.50 11.34 11.63
N VAL A 25 15.38 12.46 12.37
CA VAL A 25 16.53 13.25 12.84
C VAL A 25 17.33 12.52 13.93
N LEU A 26 16.67 11.74 14.80
CA LEU A 26 17.37 10.92 15.80
C LEU A 26 18.13 9.75 15.14
N PHE A 27 17.65 9.22 14.02
CA PHE A 27 18.29 8.12 13.30
C PHE A 27 19.61 8.53 12.60
N THR A 28 19.67 9.74 12.03
CA THR A 28 20.87 10.21 11.31
C THR A 28 22.06 10.49 12.24
N THR A 29 21.80 10.95 13.47
CA THR A 29 22.87 11.21 14.45
C THR A 29 23.51 9.94 15.01
N TYR A 30 22.75 8.83 15.11
CA TYR A 30 23.28 7.55 15.57
C TYR A 30 24.21 6.90 14.52
N ALA A 31 23.81 6.95 13.24
CA ALA A 31 24.56 6.36 12.13
C ALA A 31 25.95 7.00 11.89
N PHE A 32 26.15 8.26 12.27
CA PHE A 32 27.44 8.96 12.07
C PHE A 32 28.53 8.56 13.07
N SER A 33 28.14 7.99 14.22
CA SER A 33 29.07 7.63 15.31
C SER A 33 29.70 6.24 15.17
N ASN A 34 29.13 5.37 14.32
CA ASN A 34 29.56 3.98 14.15
C ASN A 34 29.56 3.61 12.66
N PRO A 35 30.69 3.70 11.92
CA PRO A 35 30.73 3.25 10.53
C PRO A 35 30.52 1.72 10.46
N PRO A 36 29.62 1.20 9.61
CA PRO A 36 29.25 -0.21 9.65
C PRO A 36 30.29 -1.11 8.95
N VAL A 37 30.61 -2.22 9.61
CA VAL A 37 31.30 -3.38 9.04
C VAL A 37 30.27 -4.19 8.25
N THR A 38 30.28 -4.07 6.93
CA THR A 38 29.33 -4.76 6.04
C THR A 38 29.49 -6.28 6.10
N THR A 39 28.49 -6.95 6.65
CA THR A 39 28.34 -8.41 6.56
C THR A 39 26.95 -8.74 5.99
N LYS A 40 26.87 -9.80 5.17
CA LYS A 40 25.67 -10.33 4.48
C LYS A 40 24.40 -10.45 5.34
N ASN A 41 24.54 -10.48 6.67
CA ASN A 41 23.42 -10.49 7.61
C ASN A 41 22.76 -9.11 7.78
N GLN A 42 23.52 -8.01 7.69
CA GLN A 42 22.97 -6.65 7.75
C GLN A 42 22.15 -6.30 6.51
N GLU A 43 22.61 -6.71 5.32
CA GLU A 43 21.87 -6.52 4.07
C GLU A 43 20.52 -7.25 4.10
N ASN A 44 20.48 -8.47 4.66
CA ASN A 44 19.21 -9.19 4.84
C ASN A 44 18.28 -8.49 5.86
N LEU A 45 18.83 -7.97 6.96
CA LEU A 45 18.09 -7.24 7.99
C LEU A 45 17.55 -5.89 7.49
N GLU A 46 18.35 -5.11 6.77
CA GLU A 46 17.93 -3.83 6.19
C GLU A 46 16.81 -4.03 5.17
N LEU A 47 16.91 -5.09 4.34
CA LEU A 47 15.91 -5.41 3.33
C LEU A 47 14.61 -5.97 3.97
N GLU A 48 14.71 -6.76 5.03
CA GLU A 48 13.54 -7.23 5.79
C GLU A 48 12.81 -6.07 6.49
N VAL A 49 13.56 -5.10 7.01
CA VAL A 49 13.01 -3.84 7.56
C VAL A 49 12.35 -2.99 6.47
N GLU A 50 12.92 -2.94 5.26
CA GLU A 50 12.32 -2.24 4.13
C GLU A 50 10.96 -2.85 3.73
N PHE A 51 10.83 -4.18 3.72
CA PHE A 51 9.56 -4.83 3.43
C PHE A 51 8.51 -4.65 4.54
N TYR A 52 8.94 -4.45 5.79
CA TYR A 52 8.04 -4.10 6.89
C TYR A 52 7.45 -2.69 6.75
N ALA A 53 8.02 -1.85 5.88
CA ALA A 53 7.61 -0.47 5.66
C ALA A 53 6.64 -0.28 4.48
N ILE A 54 6.10 -1.36 3.89
CA ILE A 54 5.11 -1.21 2.82
C ILE A 54 3.80 -0.67 3.43
N PRO A 55 3.30 0.47 2.91
CA PRO A 55 2.10 1.10 3.46
C PRO A 55 0.88 0.19 3.31
N SER A 56 -0.04 0.30 4.28
CA SER A 56 -1.33 -0.36 4.22
C SER A 56 -2.19 0.21 3.07
N PRO A 57 -3.20 -0.54 2.61
CA PRO A 57 -4.18 -0.02 1.66
C PRO A 57 -4.81 1.33 2.02
N ASP A 58 -5.11 1.59 3.31
CA ASP A 58 -5.64 2.90 3.73
C ASP A 58 -4.60 4.00 3.57
N GLU A 59 -3.34 3.73 3.89
CA GLU A 59 -2.24 4.69 3.71
C GLU A 59 -2.02 5.03 2.23
N ILE A 60 -2.15 4.05 1.33
CA ILE A 60 -2.08 4.27 -0.13
C ILE A 60 -3.25 5.17 -0.59
N LEU A 61 -4.47 4.86 -0.15
CA LEU A 61 -5.67 5.64 -0.50
C LEU A 61 -5.61 7.08 0.05
N GLU A 62 -5.19 7.24 1.31
CA GLU A 62 -4.97 8.55 1.92
C GLU A 62 -3.93 9.34 1.14
N TYR A 63 -2.80 8.71 0.80
CA TYR A 63 -1.72 9.35 0.07
C TYR A 63 -2.13 9.81 -1.33
N ILE A 64 -2.92 9.03 -2.08
CA ILE A 64 -3.40 9.46 -3.40
C ILE A 64 -4.43 10.62 -3.31
N HIS A 65 -4.92 10.90 -2.09
CA HIS A 65 -5.96 11.83 -1.67
C HIS A 65 -7.38 11.27 -1.71
N ARG A 66 -7.78 10.62 -0.60
CA ARG A 66 -9.19 10.26 -0.37
C ARG A 66 -10.16 11.45 -0.48
N ASN A 67 -9.75 12.66 -0.10
CA ASN A 67 -10.59 13.87 -0.18
C ASN A 67 -10.96 14.28 -1.63
N GLU A 68 -10.29 13.69 -2.61
CA GLU A 68 -10.49 13.94 -4.05
C GLU A 68 -11.29 12.82 -4.73
N ILE A 69 -11.83 11.87 -3.96
CA ILE A 69 -12.67 10.78 -4.47
C ILE A 69 -13.95 10.64 -3.62
N GLU A 70 -15.04 10.22 -4.25
CA GLU A 70 -16.32 9.90 -3.61
C GLU A 70 -16.45 8.40 -3.38
N TYR A 71 -17.13 8.00 -2.30
CA TYR A 71 -17.46 6.60 -2.05
C TYR A 71 -18.27 6.00 -3.21
N THR A 72 -17.70 4.98 -3.85
CA THR A 72 -18.25 4.34 -5.05
C THR A 72 -18.37 2.82 -4.83
N PRO A 73 -19.42 2.36 -4.12
CA PRO A 73 -19.54 0.96 -3.68
C PRO A 73 -19.57 -0.06 -4.84
N SER A 74 -19.98 0.35 -6.04
CA SER A 74 -20.01 -0.52 -7.23
C SER A 74 -18.62 -0.97 -7.71
N LEU A 75 -17.54 -0.36 -7.22
CA LEU A 75 -16.16 -0.74 -7.54
C LEU A 75 -15.63 -1.87 -6.64
N MET A 76 -16.25 -2.05 -5.47
CA MET A 76 -15.74 -2.95 -4.45
C MET A 76 -15.93 -4.42 -4.85
N ALA A 77 -15.06 -5.31 -4.38
CA ALA A 77 -15.13 -6.73 -4.70
C ALA A 77 -16.40 -7.37 -4.12
N ASP A 78 -17.15 -8.09 -4.94
CA ASP A 78 -18.39 -8.73 -4.53
C ASP A 78 -18.13 -9.92 -3.59
N LEU A 79 -18.56 -9.80 -2.33
CA LEU A 79 -18.41 -10.84 -1.32
C LEU A 79 -19.21 -12.11 -1.62
N ALA A 80 -20.23 -12.04 -2.50
CA ALA A 80 -20.97 -13.22 -2.94
C ALA A 80 -20.15 -14.15 -3.84
N LYS A 81 -19.06 -13.63 -4.43
CA LYS A 81 -18.18 -14.41 -5.33
C LYS A 81 -16.97 -15.00 -4.63
N ARG A 82 -16.85 -14.85 -3.31
CA ARG A 82 -15.68 -15.31 -2.54
C ARG A 82 -15.36 -16.80 -2.72
N ASP A 83 -16.37 -17.64 -2.96
CA ASP A 83 -16.21 -19.08 -3.14
C ASP A 83 -15.60 -19.47 -4.51
N GLN A 84 -15.48 -18.50 -5.44
CA GLN A 84 -14.88 -18.72 -6.77
C GLN A 84 -13.35 -18.77 -6.72
N TYR A 85 -12.72 -18.31 -5.63
CA TYR A 85 -11.27 -18.27 -5.47
C TYR A 85 -10.76 -19.58 -4.85
N VAL A 86 -10.41 -20.52 -5.72
CA VAL A 86 -10.14 -21.92 -5.32
C VAL A 86 -8.67 -22.14 -4.96
N THR A 87 -7.74 -21.51 -5.66
CA THR A 87 -6.31 -21.70 -5.41
C THR A 87 -5.84 -20.90 -4.21
N TYR A 88 -4.80 -21.39 -3.54
CA TYR A 88 -4.21 -20.69 -2.40
C TYR A 88 -3.69 -19.29 -2.76
N LYS A 89 -3.08 -19.16 -3.94
CA LYS A 89 -2.62 -17.87 -4.48
C LYS A 89 -3.78 -16.89 -4.69
N GLU A 90 -4.88 -17.33 -5.30
CA GLU A 90 -6.06 -16.47 -5.51
C GLU A 90 -6.63 -15.98 -4.18
N ARG A 91 -6.74 -16.87 -3.18
CA ARG A 91 -7.21 -16.47 -1.84
C ARG A 91 -6.31 -15.44 -1.16
N LEU A 92 -4.98 -15.56 -1.27
CA LEU A 92 -4.04 -14.58 -0.73
C LEU A 92 -4.17 -13.21 -1.42
N VAL A 93 -4.26 -13.19 -2.75
CA VAL A 93 -4.47 -11.94 -3.50
C VAL A 93 -5.81 -11.31 -3.10
N MET A 94 -6.88 -12.10 -3.07
CA MET A 94 -8.21 -11.62 -2.68
C MET A 94 -8.29 -11.15 -1.23
N TYR A 95 -7.52 -11.76 -0.34
CA TYR A 95 -7.43 -11.32 1.04
C TYR A 95 -6.89 -9.88 1.13
N GLY A 96 -5.86 -9.54 0.33
CA GLY A 96 -5.39 -8.16 0.17
C GLY A 96 -6.43 -7.21 -0.44
N VAL A 97 -7.15 -7.67 -1.47
CA VAL A 97 -8.27 -6.91 -2.09
C VAL A 97 -9.35 -6.59 -1.05
N TYR A 98 -9.74 -7.57 -0.23
CA TYR A 98 -10.75 -7.37 0.81
C TYR A 98 -10.26 -6.41 1.89
N MET A 99 -8.98 -6.44 2.27
CA MET A 99 -8.41 -5.43 3.17
C MET A 99 -8.53 -4.02 2.59
N ALA A 100 -8.19 -3.84 1.32
CA ALA A 100 -8.33 -2.54 0.65
C ALA A 100 -9.79 -2.08 0.55
N ASN A 101 -10.74 -3.00 0.31
CA ASN A 101 -12.16 -2.67 0.34
C ASN A 101 -12.69 -2.37 1.75
N MET A 102 -12.18 -3.05 2.79
CA MET A 102 -12.51 -2.74 4.18
C MET A 102 -12.02 -1.33 4.54
N ALA A 103 -10.75 -1.01 4.24
CA ALA A 103 -10.19 0.32 4.41
C ALA A 103 -11.03 1.38 3.70
N TYR A 104 -11.32 1.15 2.42
CA TYR A 104 -12.14 2.07 1.63
C TYR A 104 -13.53 2.28 2.25
N ALA A 105 -14.21 1.24 2.72
CA ALA A 105 -15.49 1.41 3.40
C ALA A 105 -15.35 2.20 4.72
N ALA A 106 -14.35 1.86 5.54
CA ALA A 106 -14.11 2.48 6.83
C ALA A 106 -13.82 3.98 6.69
N SER A 107 -12.98 4.35 5.72
CA SER A 107 -12.55 5.72 5.47
C SER A 107 -13.63 6.63 4.87
N PHE A 108 -14.80 6.08 4.54
CA PHE A 108 -16.01 6.80 4.07
C PHE A 108 -17.22 6.60 4.97
N ASP A 109 -17.01 6.31 6.26
CA ASP A 109 -18.06 6.10 7.26
C ASP A 109 -19.03 4.93 6.95
N GLN A 110 -18.63 3.98 6.10
CA GLN A 110 -19.45 2.83 5.71
C GLN A 110 -19.19 1.63 6.61
N THR A 111 -19.41 1.80 7.91
CA THR A 111 -18.98 0.85 8.95
C THR A 111 -19.63 -0.53 8.85
N ASN A 112 -20.89 -0.64 8.41
CA ASN A 112 -21.54 -1.93 8.14
C ASN A 112 -20.89 -2.68 6.96
N THR A 113 -20.48 -1.93 5.93
CA THR A 113 -19.75 -2.50 4.79
C THR A 113 -18.37 -2.96 5.25
N ALA A 114 -17.66 -2.14 6.03
CA ALA A 114 -16.37 -2.51 6.61
C ALA A 114 -16.46 -3.77 7.47
N LEU A 115 -17.50 -3.91 8.31
CA LEU A 115 -17.77 -5.14 9.07
C LEU A 115 -18.00 -6.36 8.15
N SER A 116 -18.71 -6.18 7.04
CA SER A 116 -18.94 -7.28 6.08
C SER A 116 -17.64 -7.79 5.47
N TYR A 117 -16.72 -6.89 5.10
CA TYR A 117 -15.38 -7.28 4.64
C TYR A 117 -14.55 -7.88 5.77
N PHE A 118 -14.60 -7.32 6.99
CA PHE A 118 -13.90 -7.87 8.15
C PHE A 118 -14.25 -9.34 8.36
N ASN A 119 -15.53 -9.71 8.34
CA ASN A 119 -15.97 -11.09 8.55
C ASN A 119 -15.38 -12.04 7.49
N VAL A 120 -15.31 -11.61 6.23
CA VAL A 120 -14.72 -12.41 5.14
C VAL A 120 -13.21 -12.51 5.28
N ILE A 121 -12.54 -11.43 5.67
CA ILE A 121 -11.10 -11.42 5.97
C ILE A 121 -10.82 -12.39 7.11
N GLU A 122 -11.58 -12.31 8.20
CA GLU A 122 -11.48 -13.21 9.36
C GLU A 122 -11.63 -14.68 8.97
N GLU A 123 -12.72 -15.03 8.28
CA GLU A 123 -12.97 -16.39 7.84
C GLU A 123 -11.85 -16.90 6.92
N THR A 124 -11.48 -16.10 5.92
CA THR A 124 -10.48 -16.49 4.91
C THR A 124 -9.10 -16.67 5.54
N GLY A 125 -8.71 -15.76 6.43
CA GLY A 125 -7.39 -15.84 7.04
C GLY A 125 -7.26 -16.93 8.11
N ARG A 126 -8.35 -17.29 8.82
CA ARG A 126 -8.40 -18.53 9.63
C ARG A 126 -8.19 -19.76 8.76
N ASN A 127 -8.91 -19.85 7.64
CA ASN A 127 -8.80 -20.99 6.71
C ASN A 127 -7.41 -21.12 6.09
N MET A 128 -6.69 -20.01 5.91
CA MET A 128 -5.29 -20.00 5.43
C MET A 128 -4.25 -20.06 6.55
N ASN A 129 -4.68 -20.17 7.81
CA ASN A 129 -3.82 -20.16 8.99
C ASN A 129 -2.90 -18.92 9.07
N ILE A 130 -3.31 -17.77 8.52
CA ILE A 130 -2.55 -16.50 8.58
C ILE A 130 -3.04 -15.60 9.72
N PHE A 131 -4.06 -16.03 10.45
CA PHE A 131 -4.59 -15.33 11.62
C PHE A 131 -3.89 -15.78 12.90
N PRO A 132 -3.23 -14.88 13.62
CA PRO A 132 -2.87 -15.12 15.00
C PRO A 132 -4.13 -15.14 15.90
N PRO A 133 -4.12 -15.87 17.04
CA PRO A 133 -5.26 -15.96 17.96
C PRO A 133 -5.80 -14.60 18.44
N GLU A 134 -4.94 -13.58 18.52
CA GLU A 134 -5.24 -12.22 18.95
C GLU A 134 -6.33 -11.53 18.12
N ILE A 135 -6.52 -11.93 16.86
CA ILE A 135 -7.53 -11.31 16.01
C ILE A 135 -8.97 -11.69 16.42
N GLU A 136 -9.18 -12.78 17.17
CA GLU A 136 -10.52 -13.18 17.68
C GLU A 136 -11.26 -12.06 18.40
N GLN A 137 -10.52 -11.20 19.10
CA GLN A 137 -11.09 -10.11 19.89
C GLN A 137 -11.41 -8.86 19.04
N LEU A 138 -10.90 -8.77 17.81
CA LEU A 138 -11.15 -7.62 16.93
C LEU A 138 -12.58 -7.59 16.41
N GLY A 139 -13.19 -8.74 16.12
CA GLY A 139 -14.58 -8.80 15.63
C GLY A 139 -15.58 -8.28 16.65
N GLU A 140 -15.43 -8.69 17.93
CA GLU A 140 -16.26 -8.18 19.02
C GLU A 140 -16.09 -6.66 19.22
N ARG A 141 -14.84 -6.18 19.21
CA ARG A 141 -14.53 -4.75 19.30
C ARG A 141 -15.10 -3.97 18.13
N LEU A 142 -15.07 -4.53 16.92
CA LEU A 142 -15.60 -3.89 15.72
C LEU A 142 -17.12 -3.74 15.83
N MET A 143 -17.83 -4.79 16.25
CA MET A 143 -19.27 -4.74 16.48
C MET A 143 -19.65 -3.72 17.57
N GLN A 144 -18.91 -3.68 18.67
CA GLN A 144 -19.15 -2.73 19.78
C GLN A 144 -18.93 -1.27 19.37
N ASN A 145 -18.04 -1.02 18.40
CA ASN A 145 -17.64 0.32 17.97
C ASN A 145 -18.11 0.66 16.55
N ILE A 146 -19.08 -0.08 16.00
CA ILE A 146 -19.51 0.07 14.60
C ILE A 146 -20.07 1.46 14.27
N ASN A 147 -20.50 2.23 15.27
CA ASN A 147 -20.97 3.61 15.10
C ASN A 147 -19.86 4.67 15.26
N ASN A 148 -18.59 4.25 15.34
CA ASN A 148 -17.44 5.13 15.55
C ASN A 148 -16.35 4.85 14.50
N MET A 149 -16.29 5.70 13.46
CA MET A 149 -15.33 5.58 12.35
C MET A 149 -13.88 5.48 12.83
N ASP A 150 -13.45 6.37 13.74
CA ASP A 150 -12.07 6.37 14.24
C ASP A 150 -11.71 5.02 14.88
N SER A 151 -12.66 4.41 15.58
CA SER A 151 -12.49 3.09 16.18
C SER A 151 -12.44 1.98 15.14
N VAL A 152 -13.25 2.08 14.07
CA VAL A 152 -13.20 1.13 12.95
C VAL A 152 -11.85 1.21 12.24
N ASN A 153 -11.34 2.41 11.95
CA ASN A 153 -10.03 2.61 11.32
C ASN A 153 -8.90 2.07 12.21
N TYR A 154 -8.96 2.33 13.52
CA TYR A 154 -7.97 1.76 14.46
C TYR A 154 -7.98 0.23 14.47
N ILE A 155 -9.15 -0.40 14.38
CA ILE A 155 -9.26 -1.86 14.30
C ILE A 155 -8.72 -2.39 12.97
N TYR A 156 -8.94 -1.66 11.88
CA TYR A 156 -8.34 -1.99 10.59
C TYR A 156 -6.80 -1.96 10.66
N ASP A 157 -6.21 -0.90 11.23
CA ASP A 157 -4.76 -0.80 11.39
C ASP A 157 -4.20 -1.95 12.23
N GLU A 158 -4.88 -2.29 13.34
CA GLU A 158 -4.51 -3.40 14.20
C GLU A 158 -4.61 -4.75 13.47
N LEU A 159 -5.66 -4.97 12.68
CA LEU A 159 -5.82 -6.16 11.85
C LEU A 159 -4.71 -6.30 10.81
N TYR A 160 -4.39 -5.21 10.11
CA TYR A 160 -3.32 -5.18 9.11
C TYR A 160 -1.98 -5.52 9.76
N LEU A 161 -1.63 -4.84 10.86
CA LEU A 161 -0.39 -5.05 11.60
C LEU A 161 -0.27 -6.48 12.13
N LEU A 162 -1.32 -7.01 12.77
CA LEU A 162 -1.31 -8.39 13.29
C LEU A 162 -1.11 -9.41 12.18
N THR A 163 -1.75 -9.20 11.01
CA THR A 163 -1.58 -10.08 9.85
C THR A 163 -0.13 -10.07 9.36
N ILE A 164 0.43 -8.89 9.08
CA ILE A 164 1.79 -8.80 8.52
C ILE A 164 2.83 -9.29 9.53
N SER A 165 2.68 -8.97 10.82
CA SER A 165 3.58 -9.44 11.87
C SER A 165 3.57 -10.95 11.96
N ASN A 166 2.39 -11.59 11.92
CA ASN A 166 2.29 -13.05 11.94
C ASN A 166 2.96 -13.69 10.71
N LEU A 167 2.77 -13.14 9.51
CA LEU A 167 3.43 -13.64 8.31
C LEU A 167 4.96 -13.51 8.38
N HIS A 168 5.46 -12.41 8.92
CA HIS A 168 6.90 -12.20 9.14
C HIS A 168 7.46 -13.17 10.19
N GLU A 169 6.83 -13.26 11.37
CA GLU A 169 7.28 -14.12 12.47
C GLU A 169 7.26 -15.62 12.13
N THR A 170 6.51 -16.00 11.10
CA THR A 170 6.40 -17.38 10.60
C THR A 170 7.12 -17.61 9.27
N ASP A 171 7.97 -16.68 8.82
CA ASP A 171 8.76 -16.74 7.57
C ASP A 171 7.92 -16.89 6.29
N ARG A 172 6.67 -16.43 6.29
CA ARG A 172 5.70 -16.53 5.17
C ARG A 172 5.73 -15.31 4.24
N PHE A 173 6.94 -14.83 3.93
CA PHE A 173 7.15 -13.62 3.12
C PHE A 173 6.55 -13.68 1.71
N GLY A 174 6.47 -14.87 1.10
CA GLY A 174 5.84 -15.04 -0.21
C GLY A 174 4.33 -14.81 -0.17
N GLU A 175 3.69 -15.13 0.95
CA GLU A 175 2.26 -14.87 1.14
C GLU A 175 2.00 -13.40 1.43
N TYR A 176 2.85 -12.79 2.25
CA TYR A 176 2.86 -11.35 2.45
C TYR A 176 2.96 -10.61 1.11
N ALA A 177 3.89 -11.01 0.22
CA ALA A 177 4.01 -10.43 -1.11
C ALA A 177 2.70 -10.49 -1.93
N LEU A 178 1.98 -11.61 -1.89
CA LEU A 178 0.73 -11.79 -2.63
C LEU A 178 -0.43 -10.99 -2.04
N ILE A 179 -0.54 -10.94 -0.71
CA ILE A 179 -1.54 -10.12 -0.01
C ILE A 179 -1.30 -8.64 -0.33
N THR A 180 -0.07 -8.19 -0.19
CA THR A 180 0.31 -6.80 -0.49
C THR A 180 0.07 -6.45 -1.96
N ALA A 181 0.34 -7.38 -2.89
CA ALA A 181 0.04 -7.16 -4.31
C ALA A 181 -1.47 -6.94 -4.56
N GLY A 182 -2.33 -7.74 -3.93
CA GLY A 182 -3.78 -7.58 -4.00
C GLY A 182 -4.26 -6.24 -3.43
N GLY A 183 -3.78 -5.89 -2.24
CA GLY A 183 -4.10 -4.62 -1.58
C GLY A 183 -3.61 -3.41 -2.37
N PHE A 184 -2.40 -3.47 -2.92
CA PHE A 184 -1.83 -2.42 -3.77
C PHE A 184 -2.68 -2.19 -5.02
N ILE A 185 -2.92 -3.23 -5.82
CA ILE A 185 -3.73 -3.09 -7.05
C ILE A 185 -5.13 -2.58 -6.73
N GLU A 186 -5.74 -3.05 -5.65
CA GLU A 186 -7.08 -2.60 -5.29
C GLU A 186 -7.12 -1.15 -4.82
N SER A 187 -6.12 -0.71 -4.06
CA SER A 187 -6.03 0.68 -3.61
C SER A 187 -5.89 1.65 -4.77
N ILE A 188 -4.99 1.33 -5.73
CA ILE A 188 -4.84 2.14 -6.96
C ILE A 188 -6.13 2.09 -7.79
N TYR A 189 -6.75 0.91 -7.94
CA TYR A 189 -7.99 0.76 -8.68
C TYR A 189 -9.12 1.63 -8.11
N LEU A 190 -9.33 1.58 -6.80
CA LEU A 190 -10.34 2.38 -6.11
C LEU A 190 -10.06 3.87 -6.26
N ALA A 191 -8.81 4.30 -6.07
CA ALA A 191 -8.43 5.71 -6.22
C ALA A 191 -8.69 6.23 -7.65
N LEU A 192 -8.28 5.48 -8.67
CA LEU A 192 -8.39 5.92 -10.06
C LEU A 192 -9.83 5.88 -10.60
N ASN A 193 -10.65 4.92 -10.15
CA ASN A 193 -11.99 4.69 -10.70
C ASN A 193 -13.13 5.30 -9.87
N SER A 194 -12.87 5.71 -8.63
CA SER A 194 -13.88 6.36 -7.80
C SER A 194 -14.44 7.61 -8.47
N ARG A 195 -15.73 7.85 -8.26
CA ARG A 195 -16.36 9.09 -8.70
C ARG A 195 -15.62 10.30 -8.13
N GLY A 196 -15.56 11.38 -8.89
CA GLY A 196 -14.84 12.57 -8.48
C GLY A 196 -13.31 12.49 -8.64
N SER A 197 -12.75 11.32 -8.97
CA SER A 197 -11.32 11.12 -9.20
C SER A 197 -10.72 12.20 -10.10
N LYS A 198 -9.63 12.79 -9.60
CA LYS A 198 -8.91 13.90 -10.22
C LYS A 198 -7.81 13.42 -11.14
N ILE A 199 -8.03 12.32 -11.84
CA ILE A 199 -7.05 11.69 -12.76
C ILE A 199 -6.47 12.63 -13.83
N LYS A 200 -7.11 13.77 -14.10
CA LYS A 200 -6.64 14.80 -15.03
C LYS A 200 -5.82 15.93 -14.38
N GLU A 201 -5.71 15.96 -13.05
CA GLU A 201 -5.00 16.97 -12.27
C GLU A 201 -3.59 16.49 -11.94
N ASN A 202 -2.58 17.35 -12.16
CA ASN A 202 -1.17 16.98 -12.05
C ASN A 202 -0.78 16.43 -10.67
N GLU A 203 -1.29 17.04 -9.59
CA GLU A 203 -0.94 16.59 -8.23
C GLU A 203 -1.45 15.18 -7.94
N PHE A 204 -2.68 14.86 -8.35
CA PHE A 204 -3.24 13.51 -8.26
C PHE A 204 -2.42 12.51 -9.08
N MET A 205 -2.06 12.87 -10.32
CA MET A 205 -1.21 12.03 -11.17
C MET A 205 0.16 11.76 -10.55
N MET A 206 0.79 12.77 -9.93
CA MET A 206 2.08 12.63 -9.24
C MET A 206 1.99 11.66 -8.06
N ARG A 207 0.95 11.77 -7.22
CA ARG A 207 0.79 10.88 -6.05
C ARG A 207 0.53 9.42 -6.47
N VAL A 208 -0.19 9.21 -7.57
CA VAL A 208 -0.31 7.87 -8.16
C VAL A 208 1.06 7.41 -8.67
N TRP A 209 1.83 8.27 -9.33
CA TRP A 209 3.17 7.91 -9.80
C TRP A 209 4.13 7.54 -8.68
N ASP A 210 4.11 8.25 -7.54
CA ASP A 210 4.97 7.99 -6.38
C ASP A 210 4.79 6.55 -5.83
N GLN A 211 3.65 5.91 -6.13
CA GLN A 211 3.38 4.50 -5.80
C GLN A 211 4.32 3.51 -6.53
N LYS A 212 5.09 3.99 -7.51
CA LYS A 212 6.17 3.24 -8.16
C LYS A 212 7.15 2.62 -7.17
N MET A 213 7.44 3.31 -6.06
CA MET A 213 8.36 2.79 -5.04
C MET A 213 7.83 1.49 -4.42
N ILE A 214 6.53 1.45 -4.10
CA ILE A 214 5.88 0.25 -3.56
C ILE A 214 5.87 -0.87 -4.59
N LEU A 215 5.56 -0.54 -5.86
CA LEU A 215 5.59 -1.51 -6.95
C LEU A 215 7.00 -2.14 -7.12
N ASN A 216 8.05 -1.33 -7.03
CA ASN A 216 9.43 -1.82 -7.08
C ASN A 216 9.75 -2.76 -5.92
N GLN A 217 9.30 -2.45 -4.71
CA GLN A 217 9.47 -3.32 -3.54
C GLN A 217 8.71 -4.65 -3.73
N LEU A 218 7.47 -4.61 -4.24
CA LEU A 218 6.72 -5.81 -4.58
C LEU A 218 7.46 -6.70 -5.59
N ASN A 219 8.03 -6.12 -6.65
CA ASN A 219 8.83 -6.88 -7.62
C ASN A 219 10.03 -7.58 -6.96
N GLN A 220 10.70 -6.91 -6.01
CA GLN A 220 11.81 -7.52 -5.26
C GLN A 220 11.33 -8.67 -4.38
N MET A 221 10.18 -8.52 -3.70
CA MET A 221 9.57 -9.60 -2.92
C MET A 221 9.18 -10.79 -3.81
N PHE A 222 8.63 -10.53 -4.99
CA PHE A 222 8.28 -11.57 -5.96
C PHE A 222 9.50 -12.38 -6.38
N GLU A 223 10.62 -11.69 -6.66
CA GLU A 223 11.86 -12.35 -7.05
C GLU A 223 12.43 -13.21 -5.92
N ARG A 224 12.33 -12.73 -4.68
CA ARG A 224 13.00 -13.33 -3.53
C ARG A 224 12.24 -14.48 -2.88
N TYR A 225 10.92 -14.35 -2.74
CA TYR A 225 10.15 -15.22 -1.85
C TYR A 225 9.11 -16.10 -2.56
N LEU A 226 8.80 -15.84 -3.82
CA LEU A 226 7.84 -16.66 -4.56
C LEU A 226 8.53 -17.86 -5.19
N SER A 227 7.83 -19.00 -5.17
CA SER A 227 8.24 -20.18 -5.93
C SER A 227 8.34 -19.85 -7.43
N PRO A 228 9.21 -20.52 -8.21
CA PRO A 228 9.42 -20.19 -9.62
C PRO A 228 8.14 -20.15 -10.46
N SER A 229 7.19 -21.05 -10.22
CA SER A 229 5.91 -21.09 -10.97
C SER A 229 5.04 -19.87 -10.67
N VAL A 230 4.86 -19.53 -9.38
CA VAL A 230 4.06 -18.38 -8.96
C VAL A 230 4.75 -17.07 -9.36
N LYS A 231 6.06 -16.99 -9.18
CA LYS A 231 6.88 -15.86 -9.61
C LYS A 231 6.70 -15.58 -11.11
N ASN A 232 6.90 -16.59 -11.95
CA ASN A 232 6.79 -16.42 -13.40
C ASN A 232 5.38 -15.93 -13.79
N GLN A 233 4.34 -16.46 -13.15
CA GLN A 233 2.97 -16.02 -13.41
C GLN A 233 2.74 -14.56 -13.01
N ILE A 234 3.11 -14.17 -11.78
CA ILE A 234 2.83 -12.83 -11.28
C ILE A 234 3.72 -11.78 -11.96
N THR A 235 4.99 -12.07 -12.20
CA THR A 235 5.87 -11.15 -12.91
C THR A 235 5.34 -10.88 -14.32
N LEU A 236 4.84 -11.91 -15.01
CA LEU A 236 4.25 -11.76 -16.35
C LEU A 236 2.97 -10.90 -16.33
N GLU A 237 2.18 -11.00 -15.26
CA GLU A 237 1.00 -10.15 -15.05
C GLU A 237 1.39 -8.69 -14.84
N PHE A 238 2.46 -8.41 -14.10
CA PHE A 238 2.90 -7.06 -13.75
C PHE A 238 3.77 -6.35 -14.79
N VAL A 239 4.26 -7.03 -15.85
CA VAL A 239 5.17 -6.42 -16.86
C VAL A 239 4.63 -5.09 -17.39
N GLU A 240 3.40 -5.07 -17.88
CA GLU A 240 2.82 -3.89 -18.51
C GLU A 240 2.58 -2.75 -17.51
N LEU A 241 2.24 -3.08 -16.27
CA LEU A 241 2.09 -2.11 -15.20
C LEU A 241 3.45 -1.49 -14.85
N ASN A 242 4.49 -2.32 -14.72
CA ASN A 242 5.87 -1.86 -14.48
C ASN A 242 6.35 -0.92 -15.58
N GLU A 243 6.08 -1.26 -16.84
CA GLU A 243 6.40 -0.37 -17.96
C GLU A 243 5.63 0.95 -17.90
N ALA A 244 4.35 0.94 -17.52
CA ALA A 244 3.54 2.15 -17.38
C ALA A 244 4.13 3.11 -16.32
N TYR A 245 4.51 2.59 -15.15
CA TYR A 245 5.16 3.39 -14.11
C TYR A 245 6.58 3.88 -14.50
N ASN A 246 7.26 3.18 -15.41
CA ASN A 246 8.56 3.60 -15.90
C ASN A 246 8.49 4.72 -16.95
N GLN A 247 7.40 4.83 -17.71
CA GLN A 247 7.25 5.86 -18.74
C GLN A 247 7.08 7.28 -18.19
N PHE A 248 6.58 7.43 -16.97
CA PHE A 248 6.43 8.74 -16.33
C PHE A 248 7.78 9.43 -16.05
N ALA A 249 8.90 8.70 -16.07
CA ALA A 249 10.24 9.28 -15.92
C ALA A 249 10.66 10.23 -17.07
N GLY A 250 9.86 10.36 -18.13
CA GLY A 250 10.14 11.20 -19.29
C GLY A 250 9.41 12.54 -19.38
N ALA A 251 8.51 12.85 -18.45
CA ALA A 251 7.82 14.14 -18.39
C ALA A 251 8.32 14.92 -17.17
N ASP A 252 9.13 15.95 -17.43
CA ASP A 252 9.63 16.94 -16.47
C ASP A 252 10.72 16.46 -15.48
N ASN A 253 11.96 16.59 -15.97
CA ASN A 253 13.05 17.12 -15.17
C ASN A 253 13.32 18.57 -15.65
N PRO A 254 12.57 19.62 -15.22
CA PRO A 254 12.85 20.99 -15.63
C PRO A 254 13.52 21.70 -14.45
N ALA A 255 14.78 21.35 -14.22
CA ALA A 255 15.70 22.20 -13.49
C ALA A 255 17.11 22.06 -14.07
N THR A 256 17.24 22.23 -15.39
CA THR A 256 18.53 22.66 -15.93
C THR A 256 18.72 24.13 -15.55
N SER A 257 19.44 24.36 -14.46
CA SER A 257 19.98 25.68 -14.15
C SER A 257 21.05 26.01 -15.18
N GLU A 258 20.75 26.85 -16.16
CA GLU A 258 21.79 27.51 -16.94
C GLU A 258 22.23 28.78 -16.22
N ARG A 259 23.56 28.91 -16.07
CA ARG A 259 24.21 30.04 -15.42
C ARG A 259 24.68 30.98 -16.53
N GLU A 260 24.08 32.15 -16.65
CA GLU A 260 24.63 33.17 -17.54
C GLU A 260 25.95 33.71 -16.98
N GLU A 261 26.84 34.13 -17.88
CA GLU A 261 28.20 34.63 -17.63
C GLU A 261 28.27 35.84 -16.67
N ASN A 262 27.13 36.45 -16.34
CA ASN A 262 26.97 37.57 -15.41
C ASN A 262 26.52 37.19 -13.98
N GLY A 263 26.41 35.89 -13.68
CA GLY A 263 26.18 35.39 -12.31
C GLY A 263 24.72 35.43 -11.81
N ARG A 264 23.74 35.74 -12.67
CA ARG A 264 22.31 35.57 -12.34
C ARG A 264 21.80 34.20 -12.75
N ILE A 265 20.98 33.58 -11.89
CA ILE A 265 20.25 32.34 -12.19
C ILE A 265 18.86 32.74 -12.69
N VAL A 266 18.51 32.35 -13.90
CA VAL A 266 17.15 32.53 -14.44
C VAL A 266 16.47 31.16 -14.48
N ILE A 267 15.37 31.02 -13.74
CA ILE A 267 14.52 29.82 -13.80
C ILE A 267 13.48 30.07 -14.90
N GLY A 268 13.70 29.47 -16.07
CA GLY A 268 12.75 29.52 -17.18
C GLY A 268 11.71 28.41 -17.09
N THR A 269 10.43 28.76 -17.00
CA THR A 269 9.32 27.80 -17.15
C THR A 269 9.12 27.54 -18.64
N SER A 270 9.72 26.48 -19.17
CA SER A 270 9.37 26.00 -20.51
C SER A 270 8.01 25.31 -20.44
N ASN A 271 7.02 25.87 -21.11
CA ASN A 271 5.78 25.17 -21.43
C ASN A 271 6.10 24.01 -22.37
N ALA A 272 6.42 22.84 -21.81
CA ALA A 272 6.58 21.61 -22.58
C ALA A 272 5.21 21.13 -23.08
N ASP A 273 5.22 20.70 -24.33
CA ASP A 273 4.07 20.35 -25.16
C ASP A 273 3.16 19.29 -24.49
N ARG A 274 1.88 19.62 -24.29
CA ARG A 274 0.88 18.80 -23.56
C ARG A 274 0.37 17.59 -24.36
N THR A 275 1.21 17.05 -25.24
CA THR A 275 0.87 16.01 -26.22
C THR A 275 1.57 14.68 -25.93
N ILE A 276 2.24 14.57 -24.78
CA ILE A 276 2.68 13.29 -24.23
C ILE A 276 1.42 12.55 -23.78
N SER A 277 1.11 11.42 -24.44
CA SER A 277 0.11 10.44 -23.98
C SER A 277 0.18 10.32 -22.46
N ASN A 278 -0.89 10.68 -21.75
CA ASN A 278 -0.86 10.82 -20.30
C ASN A 278 -0.45 9.48 -19.66
N PRO A 279 0.73 9.38 -19.00
CA PRO A 279 1.19 8.13 -18.39
C PRO A 279 0.20 7.55 -17.37
N ILE A 280 -0.67 8.38 -16.78
CA ILE A 280 -1.73 7.92 -15.91
C ILE A 280 -2.76 7.05 -16.63
N ASP A 281 -3.04 7.30 -17.92
CA ASP A 281 -4.03 6.53 -18.69
C ASP A 281 -3.54 5.10 -18.89
N ARG A 282 -2.22 4.92 -19.09
CA ARG A 282 -1.62 3.59 -19.19
C ARG A 282 -1.64 2.88 -17.83
N ILE A 283 -1.26 3.57 -16.75
CA ILE A 283 -1.34 3.00 -15.38
C ILE A 283 -2.78 2.58 -15.08
N HIS A 284 -3.74 3.47 -15.32
CA HIS A 284 -5.17 3.24 -15.10
C HIS A 284 -5.67 2.04 -15.90
N LYS A 285 -5.33 1.95 -17.18
CA LYS A 285 -5.67 0.80 -18.03
C LYS A 285 -5.10 -0.51 -17.50
N GLU A 286 -3.81 -0.57 -17.17
CA GLU A 286 -3.18 -1.82 -16.74
C GLU A 286 -3.63 -2.25 -15.34
N VAL A 287 -3.89 -1.30 -14.42
CA VAL A 287 -4.54 -1.58 -13.13
C VAL A 287 -5.94 -2.18 -13.33
N ASN A 288 -6.77 -1.60 -14.20
CA ASN A 288 -8.10 -2.15 -14.50
C ASN A 288 -8.02 -3.56 -15.09
N LYS A 289 -7.08 -3.82 -15.99
CA LYS A 289 -6.86 -5.14 -16.60
C LYS A 289 -6.43 -6.18 -15.56
N LEU A 290 -5.50 -5.83 -14.67
CA LEU A 290 -5.07 -6.71 -13.57
C LEU A 290 -6.23 -6.98 -12.62
N ARG A 291 -6.96 -5.93 -12.23
CA ARG A 291 -8.11 -6.05 -11.35
C ARG A 291 -9.18 -6.96 -11.94
N LEU A 292 -9.53 -6.82 -13.21
CA LEU A 292 -10.49 -7.68 -13.90
C LEU A 292 -10.03 -9.15 -13.95
N LYS A 293 -8.72 -9.40 -14.04
CA LYS A 293 -8.18 -10.76 -14.05
C LYS A 293 -8.33 -11.44 -12.68
N TRP A 294 -8.03 -10.70 -11.62
CA TRP A 294 -7.98 -11.24 -10.26
C TRP A 294 -9.32 -11.29 -9.56
N VAL A 295 -10.21 -10.34 -9.86
CA VAL A 295 -11.49 -10.20 -9.18
C VAL A 295 -12.60 -10.35 -10.22
N GLN A 296 -13.19 -11.55 -10.26
CA GLN A 296 -14.14 -11.97 -11.29
C GLN A 296 -15.59 -11.79 -10.85
#